data_AF-A0A661HH35-F1
#
_entry.id   AF-A0A661HH35-F1
#
_cell.length_a   1.000
_cell.length_b   1.000
_cell.length_c   1.000
_cell.angle_alpha   90.00
_cell.angle_beta   90.00
_cell.angle_gamma   90.00
#
_symmetry.space_group_name_H-M   'P 1'
#
loop_
_entity.id
_entity.type
_entity.pdbx_description
1 polymer ?
#
loop_
_entity_poly.entity_id
_entity_poly.type
_entity_poly.pdbx_seq_one_letter_code
_entity_poly.pdbx_strand_id
1 'polypeptide(L)' 'MNIAIVGGRDFNDYDKLEEVLFSSVAPEGDCIISGGAKGADSLVKQFANENFISFKEYPADW' A
#
# COMPACT_ATOMS: atom_id res chain seq x y z
N MET A 1 5.28 2.32 12.75
CA MET A 1 4.50 3.55 12.46
C MET A 1 3.29 3.19 11.60
N ASN A 2 2.23 4.02 11.58
CA ASN A 2 1.13 3.83 10.62
C ASN A 2 1.37 4.74 9.41
N ILE A 3 1.40 4.16 8.21
CA ILE A 3 1.70 4.86 6.96
C ILE A 3 0.51 4.70 6.02
N ALA A 4 -0.14 5.82 5.68
CA ALA A 4 -1.23 5.82 4.72
C ALA A 4 -0.68 5.97 3.30
N ILE A 5 -1.01 5.02 2.43
CA ILE A 5 -0.69 5.08 1.00
C ILE A 5 -1.98 5.37 0.25
N VAL A 6 -1.98 6.50 -0.48
CA VAL A 6 -3.12 6.99 -1.25
C VAL A 6 -2.67 7.34 -2.66
N GLY A 7 -3.50 7.05 -3.65
CA GLY A 7 -3.17 7.35 -5.04
C GLY A 7 -4.38 7.26 -5.97
N GLY A 8 -4.12 7.50 -7.26
CA GLY A 8 -5.15 7.47 -8.30
C GLY A 8 -5.62 6.06 -8.64
N ARG A 9 -6.85 5.95 -9.13
CA ARG A 9 -7.45 4.66 -9.57
C ARG A 9 -6.82 4.07 -10.82
N ASP A 10 -6.17 4.92 -11.61
CA ASP A 10 -5.50 4.55 -12.86
C ASP A 10 -4.00 4.29 -12.68
N PHE A 11 -3.48 4.44 -11.46
CA PHE A 11 -2.08 4.14 -11.17
C PHE A 11 -1.86 2.61 -11.22
N ASN A 12 -0.96 2.16 -12.09
CA ASN A 12 -0.72 0.75 -12.37
C ASN A 12 0.77 0.37 -12.45
N ASP A 13 1.66 1.25 -11.97
CA ASP A 13 3.11 1.07 -12.02
C ASP A 13 3.60 0.47 -10.69
N TYR A 14 3.64 -0.86 -10.62
CA TYR A 14 4.05 -1.58 -9.42
C TYR A 14 5.53 -1.35 -9.08
N ASP A 15 6.40 -1.41 -10.08
CA ASP A 15 7.86 -1.27 -9.91
C ASP A 15 8.20 0.08 -9.26
N LYS A 16 7.55 1.15 -9.72
CA LYS A 16 7.73 2.49 -9.13
C LYS A 16 7.20 2.58 -7.70
N LEU A 17 6.10 1.90 -7.40
CA LEU A 17 5.55 1.85 -6.03
C LEU A 17 6.51 1.10 -5.11
N GLU A 18 7.00 -0.06 -5.55
CA GLU A 18 7.95 -0.87 -4.80
C GLU A 18 9.24 -0.09 -4.52
N GLU A 19 9.83 0.57 -5.52
CA GLU A 19 11.03 1.39 -5.37
C GLU A 19 10.89 2.43 -4.25
N VAL A 20 9.76 3.14 -4.21
CA VAL A 20 9.50 4.17 -3.21
C VAL A 20 9.26 3.56 -1.82
N LEU A 21 8.47 2.49 -1.73
CA LEU A 21 8.10 1.91 -0.45
C LEU A 21 9.23 1.10 0.20
N PHE A 22 10.09 0.46 -0.59
CA PHE A 22 11.22 -0.33 -0.07
C PHE A 22 12.19 0.54 0.74
N SER A 23 12.31 1.82 0.39
CA SER A 23 13.13 2.79 1.12
C SER A 23 12.40 3.48 2.29
N SER A 24 11.07 3.35 2.35
CA SER A 24 10.21 4.16 3.23
C SER A 24 9.41 3.37 4.28
N VAL A 25 9.32 2.04 4.14
CA VAL A 25 8.51 1.18 5.00
C VAL A 25 9.36 0.02 5.53
N ALA A 26 9.42 -0.14 6.84
CA ALA A 26 10.09 -1.27 7.47
C ALA A 26 9.09 -2.43 7.70
N PRO A 27 9.40 -3.67 7.29
CA PRO A 27 8.53 -4.82 7.54
C PRO A 27 8.23 -5.03 9.03
N GLU A 28 9.22 -4.80 9.88
CA GLU A 28 9.06 -4.87 11.33
C GLU A 28 8.68 -3.49 11.89
N GLY A 29 7.47 -3.39 12.42
CA GLY A 29 7.01 -2.24 13.21
C GLY A 29 6.19 -1.20 12.44
N ASP A 30 6.16 -1.26 11.11
CA ASP A 30 5.26 -0.43 10.29
C ASP A 30 3.98 -1.15 9.89
N CYS A 31 2.92 -0.37 9.71
CA CYS A 31 1.64 -0.81 9.21
C CYS A 31 1.19 0.12 8.08
N ILE A 32 0.96 -0.46 6.92
CA ILE A 32 0.40 0.22 5.76
C ILE A 32 -1.13 0.30 5.91
N ILE A 33 -1.69 1.46 5.60
CA ILE A 33 -3.12 1.72 5.58
C ILE A 33 -3.52 2.17 4.17
N SER A 34 -4.57 1.58 3.57
CA SER A 34 -5.15 2.03 2.29
C SER A 34 -6.68 2.03 2.28
N GLY A 35 -7.27 2.68 1.27
CA GLY A 35 -8.72 2.81 1.08
C GLY A 35 -9.38 1.70 0.26
N GLY A 36 -8.63 0.67 -0.15
CA GLY A 36 -9.18 -0.50 -0.86
C GLY A 36 -9.71 -0.25 -2.28
N ALA A 37 -9.39 0.89 -2.90
CA ALA A 37 -9.78 1.15 -4.28
C ALA A 37 -8.95 0.36 -5.32
N LYS A 38 -9.37 0.42 -6.60
CA LYS A 38 -8.52 0.01 -7.73
C LYS A 38 -7.34 0.96 -7.88
N GLY A 39 -6.27 0.51 -8.52
CA GLY A 39 -5.06 1.30 -8.78
C GLY A 39 -4.08 1.21 -7.62
N ALA A 40 -3.62 2.37 -7.13
CA ALA A 40 -2.59 2.44 -6.07
C ALA A 40 -2.91 1.59 -4.82
N ASP A 41 -4.16 1.62 -4.35
CA ASP A 41 -4.60 0.87 -3.17
C ASP A 41 -4.52 -0.66 -3.38
N SER A 42 -4.73 -1.13 -4.61
CA SER A 42 -4.58 -2.54 -4.96
C SER A 42 -3.10 -2.95 -5.03
N LEU A 43 -2.25 -2.09 -5.59
CA LEU A 43 -0.81 -2.35 -5.69
C LEU A 43 -0.12 -2.34 -4.33
N VAL A 44 -0.48 -1.41 -3.44
CA VAL A 44 0.11 -1.37 -2.10
C VAL A 44 -0.31 -2.59 -1.26
N LYS A 45 -1.54 -3.10 -1.46
CA LYS A 45 -1.98 -4.35 -0.83
C LYS A 45 -1.13 -5.54 -1.28
N GLN A 46 -0.82 -5.61 -2.57
CA GLN A 46 0.10 -6.61 -3.11
C GLN A 46 1.49 -6.48 -2.48
N PHE A 47 2.08 -5.28 -2.49
CA PHE A 47 3.39 -5.01 -1.92
C PHE A 47 3.49 -5.41 -0.45
N ALA A 48 2.48 -5.05 0.35
CA ALA A 48 2.46 -5.40 1.77
C ALA A 48 2.42 -6.92 2.00
N ASN A 49 1.67 -7.64 1.19
CA ASN A 49 1.57 -9.11 1.27
C ASN A 49 2.87 -9.79 0.86
N GLU A 50 3.52 -9.34 -0.21
CA GLU A 50 4.79 -9.89 -0.71
C GLU A 50 5.95 -9.67 0.27
N ASN A 51 5.94 -8.54 0.98
CA ASN A 51 7.01 -8.13 1.90
C ASN A 51 6.68 -8.39 3.38
N PHE A 52 5.61 -9.13 3.67
CA PHE A 52 5.17 -9.49 5.03
C PHE A 52 4.96 -8.27 5.96
N ILE A 53 4.48 -7.17 5.41
CA ILE A 53 4.23 -5.91 6.11
C ILE A 53 2.80 -5.92 6.65
N SER A 54 2.61 -5.44 7.89
CA SER A 54 1.25 -5.30 8.45
C SER A 54 0.39 -4.37 7.58
N PHE A 55 -0.82 -4.80 7.23
CA PHE A 55 -1.69 -4.07 6.32
C PHE A 55 -3.11 -3.92 6.88
N LYS A 56 -3.71 -2.75 6.70
CA LYS A 56 -5.11 -2.47 7.03
C LYS A 56 -5.80 -1.76 5.87
N GLU A 57 -6.97 -2.25 5.51
CA GLU A 57 -7.81 -1.72 4.44
C GLU A 57 -9.08 -1.12 5.02
N TYR A 58 -9.43 0.09 4.56
CA TYR A 58 -10.65 0.80 4.95
C TYR A 58 -11.44 1.17 3.69
N PRO A 59 -12.13 0.19 3.07
CA PRO A 59 -12.93 0.44 1.89
C PRO A 59 -14.08 1.40 2.20
N ALA A 60 -14.41 2.25 1.23
CA ALA A 60 -15.56 3.13 1.34
C ALA A 60 -16.86 2.29 1.34
N ASP A 61 -17.78 2.66 2.24
CA ASP A 61 -19.14 2.13 2.33
C ASP A 61 -20.05 3.11 1.59
N TRP A 62 -20.51 2.72 0.40
CA TRP A 62 -21.25 3.59 -0.55
C TRP A 62 -22.74 3.36 -0.48
#